data_AF-A0A9D5F0Z3-F1
#
_entry.id   AF-A0A9D5F0Z3-F1
#
_cell.length_a   1.000
_cell.length_b   1.000
_cell.length_c   1.000
_cell.angle_alpha   90.00
_cell.angle_beta   90.00
_cell.angle_gamma   90.00
#
_symmetry.space_group_name_H-M   'P 1'
#
loop_
_entity.id
_entity.type
_entity.pdbx_description
1 polymer ?
#
loop_
_entity_poly.entity_id
_entity_poly.type
_entity_poly.pdbx_seq_one_letter_code
_entity_poly.pdbx_strand_id
1 'polypeptide(L)' 'QLARGREFEPFDRSLDVQVSRLRKLIEEDAASPRYLQTVWGVGYVFVPDGSS' A
#
# COMPACT_ATOMS: atom_id res chain seq x y z
N GLN A 1 17.42 -1.87 10.65
CA GLN A 1 17.79 -0.59 10.02
C GLN A 1 16.81 -0.36 8.87
N LEU A 2 16.17 0.80 8.89
CA LEU A 2 15.02 1.24 8.09
C LEU A 2 15.19 0.93 6.59
N ALA A 3 14.14 0.45 5.94
CA ALA A 3 14.05 0.33 4.48
C ALA A 3 14.00 1.73 3.80
N ARG A 4 15.01 2.56 4.04
CA ARG A 4 15.37 3.70 3.20
C ARG A 4 16.40 3.20 2.22
N GLY A 5 15.96 2.72 1.05
CA GLY A 5 16.89 2.03 0.17
C GLY A 5 16.57 2.01 -1.31
N ARG A 6 15.46 2.59 -1.76
CA ARG A 6 15.29 2.95 -3.17
C ARG A 6 14.32 4.11 -3.18
N GLU A 7 14.74 5.22 -3.78
CA GLU A 7 13.83 6.09 -4.50
C GLU A 7 13.00 5.14 -5.36
N PHE A 8 11.77 4.88 -4.91
CA PHE A 8 10.90 3.92 -5.54
C PHE A 8 10.55 4.58 -6.86
N GLU A 9 11.22 4.15 -7.93
CA GLU A 9 10.94 4.53 -9.31
C GLU A 9 9.42 4.69 -9.43
N PRO A 10 8.92 5.88 -9.81
CA PRO A 10 7.57 6.33 -9.42
C PRO A 10 6.43 5.46 -9.95
N PHE A 11 6.69 4.42 -10.74
CA PHE A 11 5.70 3.60 -11.41
C PHE A 11 6.17 2.18 -11.68
N ASP A 12 6.67 1.45 -10.69
CA ASP A 12 6.65 0.00 -10.86
C ASP A 12 5.19 -0.48 -10.75
N ARG A 13 4.46 -0.47 -11.88
CA ARG A 13 3.08 -1.01 -11.99
C ARG A 13 2.97 -2.44 -11.48
N SER A 14 4.10 -3.14 -11.27
CA SER A 14 4.13 -4.42 -10.58
C SER A 14 3.63 -4.31 -9.14
N LEU A 15 3.83 -3.18 -8.44
CA LEU A 15 3.36 -2.99 -7.07
C LEU A 15 1.85 -2.89 -6.98
N ASP A 16 1.18 -2.13 -7.86
CA ASP A 16 -0.27 -1.93 -7.80
C ASP A 16 -1.02 -3.27 -7.85
N VAL A 17 -0.51 -4.21 -8.65
CA VAL A 17 -1.04 -5.57 -8.73
C VAL A 17 -0.87 -6.30 -7.39
N GLN A 18 0.28 -6.21 -6.76
CA GLN A 18 0.50 -6.85 -5.45
C GLN A 18 -0.32 -6.19 -4.36
N VAL A 19 -0.41 -4.86 -4.34
CA VAL A 19 -1.23 -4.12 -3.37
C VAL A 19 -2.71 -4.45 -3.56
N SER A 20 -3.19 -4.53 -4.80
CA SER A 20 -4.56 -4.95 -5.09
C SER A 20 -4.84 -6.36 -4.60
N ARG A 21 -3.92 -7.31 -4.83
CA ARG A 21 -4.04 -8.68 -4.32
C ARG A 21 -4.02 -8.72 -2.80
N LEU A 22 -3.14 -7.96 -2.17
CA LEU A 22 -2.99 -7.94 -0.72
C LEU A 22 -4.23 -7.31 -0.06
N ARG A 23 -4.77 -6.20 -0.59
CA ARG A 23 -6.02 -5.60 -0.11
C ARG A 23 -7.18 -6.59 -0.14
N LYS A 24 -7.31 -7.40 -1.21
CA LYS A 24 -8.33 -8.46 -1.29
C LYS A 24 -8.17 -9.57 -0.24
N LEU A 25 -6.97 -9.72 0.34
CA LEU A 25 -6.69 -10.74 1.34
C LEU A 25 -6.85 -10.24 2.78
N ILE A 26 -6.53 -8.97 3.04
CA ILE A 26 -6.41 -8.44 4.42
C ILE A 26 -7.46 -7.39 4.78
N GLU A 27 -8.06 -6.72 3.79
CA GLU A 27 -9.09 -5.71 4.05
C GLU A 27 -10.45 -6.39 4.10
N GLU A 28 -11.34 -5.90 4.96
CA GLU A 28 -12.76 -6.29 4.96
C GLU A 28 -13.45 -5.87 3.65
N ASP A 29 -13.15 -4.64 3.20
CA ASP A 29 -13.53 -4.12 1.88
C ASP A 29 -12.29 -3.53 1.19
N ALA A 30 -11.86 -4.17 0.11
CA ALA A 30 -10.69 -3.73 -0.67
C ALA A 30 -10.90 -2.36 -1.36
N ALA A 31 -12.15 -1.91 -1.54
CA ALA A 31 -12.46 -0.58 -2.06
C ALA A 31 -12.34 0.53 -0.98
N SER A 32 -12.38 0.15 0.29
CA SER A 32 -12.23 1.03 1.45
C SER A 32 -11.07 0.56 2.35
N PRO A 33 -9.81 0.61 1.86
CA PRO A 33 -8.68 0.00 2.54
C PRO A 33 -8.31 0.73 3.84
N ARG A 34 -8.26 -0.03 4.94
CA ARG A 34 -7.92 0.46 6.28
C ARG A 34 -6.45 0.27 6.59
N TYR A 35 -5.88 -0.88 6.20
CA TYR A 35 -4.50 -1.25 6.55
C TYR A 35 -3.49 -0.84 5.50
N LEU A 36 -3.81 -0.88 4.21
CA LEU A 36 -2.91 -0.48 3.13
C LEU A 36 -3.46 0.73 2.40
N GLN A 37 -3.09 1.93 2.85
CA GLN A 37 -3.60 3.19 2.33
C GLN A 37 -2.74 3.72 1.16
N THR A 38 -3.38 4.40 0.22
CA THR A 38 -2.68 5.10 -0.88
C THR A 38 -2.35 6.52 -0.44
N VAL A 39 -1.07 6.91 -0.52
CA VAL A 39 -0.62 8.29 -0.40
C VAL A 39 -0.27 8.81 -1.79
N TRP A 40 -1.14 9.66 -2.33
CA TRP A 40 -1.00 10.17 -3.69
C TRP A 40 0.33 10.92 -3.89
N GLY A 41 1.04 10.59 -4.97
CA GLY A 41 2.36 11.15 -5.26
C GLY A 41 3.52 10.58 -4.42
N VAL A 42 3.24 9.62 -3.53
CA VAL A 42 4.25 8.99 -2.65
C VAL A 42 4.25 7.47 -2.79
N GLY A 43 3.09 6.82 -2.78
CA GLY A 43 2.96 5.36 -2.88
C GLY A 43 1.95 4.79 -1.89
N TYR A 44 2.30 3.70 -1.22
CA TYR A 44 1.42 2.98 -0.30
C TYR A 44 2.01 2.95 1.12
N VAL A 45 1.14 3.07 2.13
CA VAL A 45 1.52 3.03 3.55
C VAL A 45 0.74 1.93 4.25
N PHE A 46 1.44 1.19 5.11
CA PHE A 46 0.83 0.24 6.01
C PHE A 46 0.45 0.90 7.34
N VAL A 47 -0.81 0.76 7.74
CA VAL A 47 -1.43 1.31 8.95
C VAL A 47 -1.98 0.14 9.78
N PRO A 48 -1.21 -0.39 10.74
CA PRO A 48 -1.55 -1.63 11.45
C PRO A 48 -2.84 -1.54 12.28
N ASP A 49 -3.19 -0.35 12.76
CA ASP A 49 -4.38 -0.15 13.59
C ASP A 49 -5.66 0.06 12.77
N GLY A 50 -5.54 0.12 11.42
CA GLY A 50 -6.68 0.32 10.52
C GLY A 50 -7.48 1.59 10.81
N SER A 51 -6.87 2.57 11.46
CA SER A 51 -7.44 3.89 11.74
C SER A 51 -7.37 4.73 10.46
N SER A 52 -8.54 5.03 9.89
CA SER A 52 -8.67 6.02 8.83
C SER A 52 -8.92 7.41 9.40
#